data_AF-A0A7J8RTP6-F1
#
_entry.id   AF-A0A7J8RTP6-F1
#
_cell.length_a   1.000
_cell.length_b   1.000
_cell.length_c   1.000
_cell.angle_alpha   90.00
_cell.angle_beta   90.00
_cell.angle_gamma   90.00
#
_symmetry.space_group_name_H-M   'P 1'
#
loop_
_entity.id
_entity.type
_entity.pdbx_description
1 polymer ?
#
loop_
_entity_poly.entity_id
_entity_poly.type
_entity_poly.pdbx_seq_one_letter_code
_entity_poly.pdbx_strand_id
1 'polypeptide(L)'
;GNLYKIYYNVNWQEQDNVNSQKYIDWSRRVYNYMTPFVSKSPREAYANYRDLDIGSNNVGITSYTQASVGGRKYFKNNFDRLVQVKTKIDPENSFKHEQSIP
;
A
#
# COMPACT_ATOMS: atom_id res chain seq x y z
N GLY A 1 -8.47 11.67 15.71
CA GLY A 1 -7.44 10.68 16.10
C GLY A 1 -7.88 9.30 15.68
N ASN A 2 -7.02 8.28 15.83
CA ASN A 2 -7.35 6.88 15.54
C ASN A 2 -7.59 6.14 16.85
N LEU A 3 -8.67 5.36 16.95
CA LEU A 3 -8.98 4.56 18.16
C LEU A 3 -8.10 3.32 18.25
N TYR A 4 -7.94 2.61 17.13
CA TYR A 4 -7.15 1.39 17.00
C TYR A 4 -6.78 1.14 15.53
N LYS A 5 -5.95 0.12 15.28
CA LYS A 5 -5.62 -0.41 13.95
C LYS A 5 -6.03 -1.89 13.90
N ILE A 6 -6.68 -2.32 12.83
CA ILE A 6 -7.04 -3.73 12.61
C ILE A 6 -6.12 -4.29 11.52
N TYR A 7 -5.68 -5.54 11.69
CA TYR A 7 -4.93 -6.29 10.69
C TYR A 7 -5.70 -7.57 10.32
N TYR A 8 -5.94 -7.78 9.02
CA TYR A 8 -6.60 -8.98 8.49
C TYR A 8 -5.53 -9.91 7.94
N ASN A 9 -5.29 -11.02 8.62
CA ASN A 9 -4.24 -11.96 8.27
C ASN A 9 -4.83 -13.35 7.99
N VAL A 10 -4.32 -13.99 6.94
CA VAL A 10 -4.60 -15.37 6.60
C VAL A 10 -3.25 -16.05 6.43
N ASN A 11 -2.98 -17.07 7.24
CA ASN A 11 -1.78 -17.88 7.12
C ASN A 11 -2.15 -19.28 6.61
N TRP A 12 -1.26 -19.88 5.86
CA TRP A 12 -1.35 -21.27 5.41
C TRP A 12 0.05 -21.89 5.40
N GLN A 13 0.12 -23.21 5.29
CA GLN A 13 1.39 -23.93 5.22
C GLN A 13 1.95 -23.87 3.81
N GLU A 14 3.27 -23.91 3.65
CA GLU A 14 3.92 -23.82 2.33
C GLU A 14 3.42 -24.88 1.33
N GLN A 15 3.04 -26.06 1.83
CA GLN A 15 2.51 -27.15 0.99
C GLN A 15 1.20 -26.74 0.28
N ASP A 16 0.46 -25.79 0.84
CA ASP A 16 -0.81 -25.28 0.31
C ASP A 16 -0.64 -24.08 -0.64
N ASN A 17 0.58 -23.73 -1.05
CA ASN A 17 0.83 -22.61 -1.95
C ASN A 17 0.06 -22.68 -3.28
N VAL A 18 -0.28 -23.89 -3.75
CA VAL A 18 -1.16 -24.11 -4.91
C VAL A 18 -2.54 -23.44 -4.74
N ASN A 19 -2.99 -23.27 -3.49
CA ASN A 19 -4.25 -22.63 -3.12
C ASN A 19 -4.07 -21.16 -2.68
N SER A 20 -2.87 -20.56 -2.81
CA SER A 20 -2.56 -19.19 -2.35
C SER A 20 -3.59 -18.14 -2.76
N GLN A 21 -4.04 -18.19 -4.02
CA GLN A 21 -5.04 -17.24 -4.54
C GLN A 21 -6.35 -17.26 -3.74
N LYS A 22 -6.81 -18.45 -3.33
CA LYS A 22 -8.01 -18.60 -2.50
C LYS A 22 -7.84 -17.89 -1.16
N TYR A 23 -6.68 -18.02 -0.51
CA TYR A 23 -6.41 -17.37 0.79
C TYR A 23 -6.27 -15.86 0.66
N ILE A 24 -5.63 -15.38 -0.40
CA ILE A 24 -5.55 -13.95 -0.73
C ILE A 24 -6.96 -13.38 -0.93
N ASP A 25 -7.81 -14.08 -1.67
CA ASP A 25 -9.20 -13.64 -1.90
C ASP A 25 -10.04 -13.61 -0.62
N TRP A 26 -9.75 -14.47 0.37
CA TRP A 26 -10.40 -14.39 1.68
C TRP A 26 -10.07 -13.09 2.39
N SER A 27 -8.80 -12.71 2.42
CA SER A 27 -8.36 -11.42 3.01
C SER A 27 -9.01 -10.24 2.29
N ARG A 28 -9.03 -10.26 0.95
CA ARG A 28 -9.69 -9.23 0.13
C ARG A 28 -11.18 -9.11 0.40
N ARG A 29 -11.90 -10.23 0.60
CA ARG A 29 -13.33 -10.21 0.95
C ARG A 29 -13.60 -9.51 2.28
N VAL A 30 -12.82 -9.82 3.31
CA VAL A 30 -12.95 -9.15 4.62
C VAL A 30 -12.59 -7.67 4.50
N TYR A 31 -11.49 -7.34 3.81
CA TYR A 31 -11.09 -5.96 3.56
C TYR A 31 -12.20 -5.17 2.83
N ASN A 32 -12.81 -5.73 1.79
CA ASN A 32 -13.88 -5.07 1.05
C ASN A 32 -15.14 -4.90 1.89
N TYR A 33 -15.53 -5.92 2.66
CA TYR A 33 -16.65 -5.84 3.59
C TYR A 33 -16.49 -4.71 4.62
N MET A 34 -15.27 -4.49 5.11
CA MET A 34 -14.97 -3.50 6.14
C MET A 34 -14.95 -2.05 5.65
N THR A 35 -15.10 -1.80 4.34
CA THR A 35 -15.02 -0.46 3.73
C THR A 35 -15.83 0.64 4.42
N PRO A 36 -17.12 0.44 4.78
CA PRO A 36 -17.92 1.51 5.37
C PRO A 36 -17.61 1.78 6.86
N PHE A 37 -16.85 0.91 7.52
CA PHE A 37 -16.61 0.96 8.97
C PHE A 37 -15.22 1.48 9.36
N VAL A 38 -14.34 1.70 8.37
CA VAL A 38 -12.95 2.14 8.58
C VAL A 38 -12.72 3.56 8.07
N SER A 39 -11.51 4.08 8.24
CA SER A 39 -11.10 5.38 7.69
C SER A 39 -11.46 5.51 6.20
N LYS A 40 -11.83 6.73 5.78
CA LYS A 40 -12.14 7.07 4.39
C LYS A 40 -11.48 8.41 4.02
N SER A 41 -11.17 8.55 2.73
CA SER A 41 -10.61 9.77 2.12
C SER A 41 -9.32 10.32 2.78
N PRO A 42 -8.21 9.55 2.82
CA PRO A 42 -8.02 8.23 2.24
C PRO A 42 -8.41 7.10 3.19
N ARG A 43 -8.59 5.89 2.64
CA ARG A 43 -8.58 4.67 3.45
C ARG A 43 -7.14 4.40 3.88
N GLU A 44 -6.83 4.72 5.13
CA GLU A 44 -5.47 4.67 5.68
C GLU A 44 -4.91 3.23 5.67
N ALA A 45 -3.61 3.12 5.41
CA ALA A 45 -2.85 1.88 5.41
C ALA A 45 -1.54 2.05 6.17
N TYR A 46 -0.91 0.95 6.59
CA TYR A 46 0.33 0.98 7.36
C TYR A 46 1.49 0.42 6.54
N ALA A 47 2.54 1.23 6.31
CA ALA A 47 3.62 0.90 5.38
C ALA A 47 4.38 -0.40 5.72
N ASN A 48 4.48 -0.78 7.00
CA ASN A 48 5.15 -2.03 7.38
C ASN A 48 4.28 -3.28 7.09
N TYR A 49 3.01 -3.10 6.74
CA TYR A 49 2.15 -4.16 6.19
C TYR A 49 1.93 -3.86 4.71
N ARG A 50 2.98 -4.07 3.91
CA ARG A 50 3.00 -3.73 2.49
C ARG A 50 1.89 -4.49 1.75
N ASP A 51 1.00 -3.74 1.12
CA ASP A 51 -0.15 -4.26 0.37
C ASP A 51 -0.11 -3.71 -1.06
N LEU A 52 0.15 -4.55 -2.06
CA LEU A 52 0.21 -4.13 -3.47
C LEU A 52 -1.19 -3.80 -4.04
N ASP A 53 -2.27 -4.29 -3.42
CA ASP A 53 -3.65 -4.08 -3.88
C ASP A 53 -4.12 -2.62 -3.67
N ILE A 54 -3.46 -1.85 -2.79
CA ILE A 54 -3.86 -0.45 -2.54
C ILE A 54 -3.31 0.55 -3.56
N GLY A 55 -2.44 0.10 -4.47
CA GLY A 55 -1.85 0.87 -5.55
C GLY A 55 -0.37 0.57 -5.72
N SER A 56 0.06 0.29 -6.96
CA SER A 56 1.45 0.01 -7.30
C SER A 56 1.95 0.96 -8.39
N ASN A 57 3.25 1.22 -8.36
CA ASN A 57 4.01 2.00 -9.32
C ASN A 57 4.12 1.24 -10.66
N ASN A 58 4.38 1.98 -11.75
CA ASN A 58 4.59 1.37 -13.05
C ASN A 58 5.97 0.69 -13.10
N VAL A 59 6.09 -0.34 -13.94
CA VAL A 59 7.40 -0.86 -14.32
C VAL A 59 8.13 0.23 -15.11
N GLY A 60 9.29 0.67 -14.61
CA GLY A 60 10.07 1.75 -15.23
C GLY A 60 9.79 3.12 -14.63
N ILE A 61 9.23 4.04 -15.42
CA ILE A 61 8.96 5.43 -15.01
C ILE A 61 7.58 5.51 -14.37
N THR A 62 7.54 6.00 -13.13
CA THR A 62 6.31 6.20 -12.38
C THR A 62 6.03 7.69 -12.21
N SER A 63 4.78 8.09 -12.47
CA SER A 63 4.35 9.46 -12.24
C SER A 63 3.97 9.70 -10.77
N TYR A 64 4.11 10.94 -10.32
CA TYR A 64 3.61 11.38 -9.01
C TYR A 64 2.14 10.98 -8.81
N THR A 65 1.28 11.19 -9.82
CA THR A 65 -0.15 10.87 -9.75
C THR A 65 -0.37 9.38 -9.48
N GLN A 66 0.34 8.49 -10.18
CA GLN A 66 0.23 7.04 -9.97
C GLN A 66 0.66 6.64 -8.55
N ALA A 67 1.84 7.09 -8.13
CA ALA A 67 2.36 6.75 -6.80
C ALA A 67 1.51 7.33 -5.66
N SER A 68 0.83 8.46 -5.90
CA SER A 68 -0.02 9.11 -4.89
C SER A 68 -1.23 8.26 -4.47
N VAL A 69 -1.71 7.35 -5.34
CA VAL A 69 -2.86 6.47 -5.07
C VAL A 69 -2.60 5.58 -3.84
N GLY A 70 -1.43 4.94 -3.78
CA GLY A 70 -0.99 4.15 -2.62
C GLY A 70 -0.29 5.01 -1.57
N GLY A 71 0.56 5.94 -1.99
CA GLY A 71 1.38 6.77 -1.11
C GLY A 71 0.58 7.61 -0.13
N ARG A 72 -0.55 8.20 -0.56
CA ARG A 72 -1.43 8.97 0.34
C ARG A 72 -2.17 8.08 1.35
N LYS A 73 -2.39 6.80 1.06
CA LYS A 73 -2.97 5.85 2.04
C LYS A 73 -1.98 5.55 3.17
N TYR A 74 -0.69 5.45 2.86
CA TYR A 74 0.36 5.24 3.86
C TYR A 74 0.72 6.51 4.63
N PHE A 75 0.88 7.64 3.93
CA PHE A 75 1.53 8.83 4.49
C PHE A 75 0.61 10.04 4.60
N LYS A 76 -0.63 9.97 4.11
CA LYS A 76 -1.58 11.09 4.10
C LYS A 76 -0.94 12.34 3.49
N ASN A 77 -1.00 13.46 4.20
CA ASN A 77 -0.44 14.75 3.78
C ASN A 77 1.11 14.76 3.83
N ASN A 78 1.75 13.79 4.49
CA ASN A 78 3.21 13.72 4.51
C ASN A 78 3.80 13.22 3.19
N PHE A 79 2.99 12.61 2.31
CA PHE A 79 3.45 12.09 1.02
C PHE A 79 4.18 13.15 0.18
N ASP A 80 3.64 14.38 0.14
CA ASP A 80 4.20 15.46 -0.68
C ASP A 80 5.59 15.89 -0.20
N ARG A 81 5.79 15.95 1.13
CA ARG A 81 7.10 16.22 1.70
C ARG A 81 8.09 15.08 1.45
N LEU A 82 7.62 13.82 1.47
CA LEU A 82 8.47 12.67 1.16
C LEU A 82 8.94 12.68 -0.29
N VAL A 83 8.06 13.00 -1.24
CA VAL A 83 8.42 13.20 -2.65
C VAL A 83 9.49 14.29 -2.78
N GLN A 84 9.29 15.45 -2.16
CA GLN A 84 10.29 16.53 -2.21
C GLN A 84 11.66 16.11 -1.66
N VAL A 85 11.70 15.33 -0.59
CA VAL A 85 12.96 14.82 -0.04
C VAL A 85 13.59 13.82 -1.00
N LYS A 86 12.80 12.86 -1.50
CA LYS A 86 13.24 11.84 -2.46
C LYS A 86 13.83 12.48 -3.72
N THR A 87 13.17 13.47 -4.31
CA THR A 87 13.68 14.21 -5.48
C THR A 87 15.02 14.89 -5.22
N LYS A 88 15.29 15.35 -3.99
CA LYS A 88 16.56 16.00 -3.65
C LYS A 88 17.71 15.02 -3.42
N ILE A 89 17.42 13.87 -2.79
CA ILE A 89 18.45 12.90 -2.37
C ILE A 89 18.71 11.80 -3.41
N ASP A 90 17.75 11.53 -4.29
CA ASP A 90 17.82 10.50 -5.32
C ASP A 90 17.07 10.95 -6.59
N PRO A 91 17.58 11.97 -7.29
CA PRO A 91 16.93 12.56 -8.46
C PRO A 91 16.80 11.60 -9.65
N GLU A 92 17.69 10.60 -9.75
CA GLU A 92 17.64 9.55 -10.77
C GLU A 92 16.70 8.39 -10.40
N ASN A 93 16.13 8.43 -9.19
CA ASN A 93 15.27 7.40 -8.62
C ASN A 93 15.89 6.00 -8.68
N SER A 94 17.15 5.90 -8.26
CA SER A 94 17.91 4.66 -8.18
C SER A 94 17.32 3.69 -7.16
N PHE A 95 16.91 4.20 -5.99
CA PHE A 95 16.29 3.40 -4.93
C PHE A 95 14.78 3.26 -5.15
N LYS A 96 14.38 2.36 -6.03
CA LYS A 96 12.97 2.14 -6.38
C LYS A 96 12.51 0.69 -6.23
N HIS A 97 11.23 0.55 -5.92
CA HIS A 97 10.45 -0.68 -5.93
C HIS A 97 8.99 -0.35 -6.24
N GLU A 98 8.11 -1.35 -6.26
CA GLU A 98 6.72 -1.31 -6.74
C GLU A 98 5.82 -0.31 -5.98
N GLN A 99 6.26 0.22 -4.83
CA GLN A 99 5.51 1.21 -4.04
C GLN A 99 6.44 2.29 -3.43
N SER A 100 7.61 2.47 -4.03
CA SER A 100 8.56 3.49 -3.58
C SER A 100 7.99 4.91 -3.78
N ILE A 101 8.46 5.86 -2.96
CA ILE A 101 8.22 7.28 -3.21
C ILE A 101 8.86 7.62 -4.58
N PRO A 102 8.10 8.21 -5.52
CA PRO A 102 8.56 8.45 -6.88
C PRO A 102 9.67 9.51 -6.95
#